data_AF-R6ZSE0-F1
#
_entry.id   AF-R6ZSE0-F1
#
_cell.length_a   1.000
_cell.length_b   1.000
_cell.length_c   1.000
_cell.angle_alpha   90.00
_cell.angle_beta   90.00
_cell.angle_gamma   90.00
#
_symmetry.space_group_name_H-M   'P 1'
#
loop_
_entity.id
_entity.type
_entity.pdbx_description
1 polymer ?
#
loop_
_entity_poly.entity_id
_entity_poly.type
_entity_poly.pdbx_seq_one_letter_code
_entity_poly.pdbx_strand_id
1 'polypeptide(L)'
;MPPKRFVFRDPKITVTAGEENGRPVLKLHAEAFARRICLDFGEADVILEDNFFDLQPGQHKTIGIEEIRSPQGASVKEIMEELKVYSNFDLAR
;
A
#
# COMPACT_ATOMS: atom_id res chain seq x y z
N MET A 1 -2.07 36.92 4.52
CA MET A 1 -1.95 35.76 3.61
C MET A 1 -2.47 34.54 4.35
N PRO A 2 -3.45 33.79 3.82
CA PRO A 2 -3.72 32.46 4.35
C PRO A 2 -2.45 31.61 4.19
N PRO A 3 -2.14 30.70 5.14
CA PRO A 3 -0.93 29.90 5.10
C PRO A 3 -0.87 29.05 3.83
N LYS A 4 0.34 28.76 3.33
CA LYS A 4 0.57 27.83 2.21
C LYS A 4 -0.01 26.46 2.59
N ARG A 5 -1.19 26.14 2.05
CA ARG A 5 -1.81 24.83 2.22
C ARG A 5 -1.00 23.82 1.39
N PHE A 6 -0.61 22.71 2.01
CA PHE A 6 0.01 21.62 1.28
C PHE A 6 -1.05 21.00 0.36
N VAL A 7 -0.76 20.94 -0.94
CA VAL A 7 -1.63 20.33 -1.95
C VAL A 7 -1.00 19.01 -2.36
N PHE A 8 -1.70 17.90 -2.09
CA PHE A 8 -1.29 16.60 -2.57
C PHE A 8 -1.44 16.53 -4.09
N ARG A 9 -0.42 16.00 -4.76
CA ARG A 9 -0.49 15.60 -6.17
C ARG A 9 -0.79 14.12 -6.22
N ASP A 10 -1.37 13.67 -7.33
CA ASP A 10 -1.56 12.25 -7.60
C ASP A 10 -0.20 11.54 -7.51
N PRO A 11 -0.02 10.63 -6.53
CA PRO A 11 1.25 9.95 -6.33
C PRO A 11 1.46 8.80 -7.31
N LYS A 12 0.46 8.40 -8.10
CA LYS A 12 0.51 7.25 -9.00
C LYS A 12 1.16 6.03 -8.34
N ILE A 13 0.61 5.64 -7.19
CA ILE A 13 1.14 4.52 -6.43
C ILE A 13 1.00 3.24 -7.25
N THR A 14 2.07 2.48 -7.33
CA THR A 14 2.11 1.16 -7.96
C THR A 14 2.46 0.12 -6.91
N VAL A 15 1.81 -1.04 -6.97
CA VAL A 15 2.04 -2.16 -6.04
C VAL A 15 2.19 -3.43 -6.87
N THR A 16 3.20 -4.22 -6.54
CA THR A 16 3.45 -5.52 -7.17
C THR A 16 3.73 -6.56 -6.09
N ALA A 17 3.22 -7.78 -6.27
CA ALA A 17 3.56 -8.90 -5.40
C ALA A 17 4.87 -9.55 -5.84
N GLY A 18 5.63 -10.03 -4.88
CA GLY A 18 6.86 -10.80 -5.11
C GLY A 18 7.18 -11.71 -3.93
N GLU A 19 8.39 -12.25 -3.95
CA GLU A 19 8.89 -13.12 -2.89
C GLU A 19 10.33 -12.73 -2.55
N GLU A 20 10.65 -12.66 -1.25
CA GLU A 20 12.01 -12.46 -0.76
C GLU A 20 12.28 -13.43 0.40
N ASN A 21 13.38 -14.18 0.32
CA ASN A 21 13.77 -15.18 1.32
C ASN A 21 12.68 -16.23 1.64
N GLY A 22 11.90 -16.65 0.64
CA GLY A 22 10.82 -17.63 0.83
C GLY A 22 9.56 -17.05 1.46
N ARG A 23 9.45 -15.71 1.60
CA ARG A 23 8.28 -15.03 2.17
C ARG A 23 7.64 -14.11 1.15
N PRO A 24 6.29 -14.05 1.10
CA PRO A 24 5.59 -13.14 0.22
C PRO A 24 5.78 -11.68 0.65
N VAL A 25 6.02 -10.81 -0.35
CA VAL A 25 6.23 -9.37 -0.13
C VAL A 25 5.44 -8.54 -1.13
N LEU A 26 5.13 -7.31 -0.75
CA LEU A 26 4.56 -6.28 -1.61
C LEU A 26 5.61 -5.21 -1.88
N LYS A 27 5.82 -4.87 -3.14
CA LYS A 27 6.75 -3.84 -3.59
C LYS A 27 5.98 -2.64 -4.09
N LEU A 28 6.16 -1.51 -3.42
CA LEU A 28 5.48 -0.26 -3.69
C LEU A 28 6.42 0.79 -4.25
N HIS A 29 5.88 1.65 -5.10
CA HIS A 29 6.54 2.84 -5.62
C HIS A 29 5.54 3.98 -5.83
N ALA A 30 5.97 5.23 -5.62
CA ALA A 30 5.17 6.43 -5.86
C ALA A 30 5.96 7.50 -6.65
N GLU A 31 5.32 8.12 -7.64
CA GLU A 31 5.89 9.23 -8.44
C GLU A 31 5.83 10.59 -7.71
N ALA A 32 4.97 10.74 -6.70
CA ALA A 32 4.89 11.93 -5.86
C ALA A 32 4.73 11.57 -4.37
N PHE A 33 4.77 12.57 -3.49
CA PHE A 33 4.65 12.34 -2.06
C PHE A 33 3.29 11.74 -1.71
N ALA A 34 3.30 10.51 -1.21
CA ALA A 34 2.15 9.75 -0.78
C ALA A 34 2.18 9.62 0.73
N ARG A 35 1.23 10.26 1.41
CA ARG A 35 1.14 10.25 2.87
C ARG A 35 0.06 9.26 3.32
N ARG A 36 0.37 8.45 4.34
CA ARG A 36 -0.50 7.44 4.95
C ARG A 36 -1.09 6.48 3.91
N ILE A 37 -0.21 5.83 3.16
CA ILE A 37 -0.61 4.79 2.22
C ILE A 37 -1.27 3.66 2.99
N CYS A 38 -2.52 3.37 2.66
CA CYS A 38 -3.29 2.26 3.17
C CYS A 38 -3.38 1.19 2.08
N LEU A 39 -3.00 -0.03 2.43
CA LEU A 39 -3.29 -1.25 1.67
C LEU A 39 -4.51 -1.91 2.30
N ASP A 40 -5.59 -2.01 1.52
CA ASP A 40 -6.88 -2.55 1.93
C ASP A 40 -7.20 -3.76 1.06
N PHE A 41 -7.41 -4.92 1.68
CA PHE A 41 -7.66 -6.20 1.00
C PHE A 41 -9.14 -6.63 1.11
N GLY A 42 -10.05 -5.68 1.35
CA GLY A 42 -11.48 -5.96 1.46
C GLY A 42 -11.80 -6.83 2.67
N GLU A 43 -12.40 -8.00 2.43
CA GLU A 43 -12.79 -8.95 3.48
C GLU A 43 -11.62 -9.83 3.96
N ALA A 44 -10.49 -9.84 3.26
CA ALA A 44 -9.32 -10.62 3.66
C ALA A 44 -8.57 -9.92 4.81
N ASP A 45 -8.39 -10.63 5.93
CA ASP A 45 -7.59 -10.15 7.05
C ASP A 45 -6.11 -10.46 6.78
N VAL A 46 -5.36 -9.46 6.33
CA VAL A 46 -3.94 -9.58 5.97
C VAL A 46 -3.09 -8.80 6.96
N ILE A 47 -2.18 -9.50 7.64
CA ILE A 47 -1.20 -8.91 8.54
C ILE A 47 0.04 -8.54 7.72
N LEU A 48 0.32 -7.25 7.67
CA LEU A 48 1.49 -6.67 7.00
C LEU A 48 2.52 -6.23 8.03
N GLU A 49 3.79 -6.30 7.65
CA GLU A 49 4.90 -5.72 8.43
C GLU A 49 4.70 -4.21 8.70
N ASP A 50 4.09 -3.51 7.74
CA ASP A 50 3.76 -2.09 7.86
C ASP A 50 2.55 -1.72 6.99
N ASN A 51 1.70 -0.83 7.50
CA ASN A 51 0.58 -0.22 6.79
C ASN A 51 0.40 1.21 7.33
N PHE A 52 -0.18 2.12 6.54
CA PHE A 52 -0.28 3.57 6.85
C PHE A 52 1.06 4.34 6.90
N PHE A 53 2.03 3.93 6.11
CA PHE A 53 3.33 4.60 5.98
C PHE A 53 3.33 5.68 4.90
N ASP A 54 4.38 6.48 4.87
CA ASP A 54 4.61 7.50 3.85
C ASP A 54 5.63 7.01 2.80
N LEU A 55 5.48 7.45 1.55
CA LEU A 55 6.48 7.31 0.49
C LEU A 55 6.87 8.67 -0.06
N GLN A 56 8.18 8.91 -0.16
CA GLN A 56 8.73 10.06 -0.87
C GLN A 56 8.70 9.82 -2.39
N PRO A 57 8.71 10.88 -3.22
CA PRO A 57 8.76 10.73 -4.68
C PRO A 57 9.95 9.88 -5.14
N GLY A 58 9.70 8.90 -6.01
CA GLY A 58 10.71 7.99 -6.55
C GLY A 58 11.19 6.91 -5.56
N GLN A 59 10.63 6.86 -4.35
CA GLN A 59 11.02 5.88 -3.35
C GLN A 59 10.32 4.55 -3.59
N HIS A 60 11.08 3.47 -3.39
CA HIS A 60 10.55 2.11 -3.30
C HIS A 60 10.46 1.65 -1.85
N LYS A 61 9.45 0.84 -1.55
CA LYS A 61 9.36 0.13 -0.27
C LYS A 61 8.89 -1.30 -0.50
N THR A 62 9.55 -2.23 0.16
CA THR A 62 9.12 -3.62 0.26
C THR A 62 8.46 -3.82 1.62
N ILE A 63 7.35 -4.54 1.66
CA ILE A 63 6.58 -4.84 2.87
C ILE A 63 6.33 -6.34 2.92
N GLY A 64 6.71 -7.00 4.01
CA GLY A 64 6.38 -8.40 4.23
C GLY A 64 4.88 -8.60 4.46
N ILE A 65 4.34 -9.67 3.88
CA ILE A 65 3.06 -10.24 4.31
C ILE A 65 3.38 -11.27 5.39
N GLU A 66 2.99 -10.99 6.63
CA GLU A 66 3.27 -11.85 7.79
C GLU A 66 2.26 -13.00 7.88
N GLU A 67 0.98 -12.71 7.64
CA GLU A 67 -0.10 -13.68 7.76
C GLU A 67 -1.28 -13.30 6.86
N ILE A 68 -1.92 -14.29 6.23
CA ILE A 68 -3.19 -14.11 5.52
C ILE A 68 -4.23 -14.96 6.25
N ARG A 69 -5.15 -14.30 6.94
CA ARG A 69 -6.26 -14.93 7.65
C ARG A 69 -7.49 -14.93 6.75
N SER A 70 -7.69 -16.07 6.10
CA SER A 70 -8.89 -16.36 5.32
C SER A 70 -9.49 -17.69 5.79
N PRO A 71 -10.81 -17.78 6.02
CA PRO A 71 -11.45 -19.03 6.43
C PRO A 71 -11.24 -20.18 5.44
N GLN A 72 -10.99 -19.88 4.16
CA GLN A 72 -10.76 -20.87 3.10
C GLN A 72 -9.28 -20.99 2.70
N GLY A 73 -8.40 -20.16 3.28
CA GLY A 73 -7.03 -19.96 2.79
C GLY A 73 -7.03 -19.17 1.49
N ALA A 74 -6.40 -18.00 1.48
CA ALA A 74 -6.26 -17.18 0.28
C ALA A 74 -4.78 -17.09 -0.10
N SER A 75 -4.51 -17.22 -1.40
CA SER A 75 -3.20 -16.99 -2.00
C SER A 75 -2.91 -15.50 -2.14
N VAL A 76 -1.62 -15.16 -2.26
CA VAL A 76 -1.19 -13.77 -2.53
C VAL A 76 -1.84 -13.22 -3.79
N LYS A 77 -2.02 -14.06 -4.81
CA LYS A 77 -2.65 -13.66 -6.06
C LYS A 77 -4.11 -13.24 -5.84
N GLU A 78 -4.86 -14.01 -5.07
CA GLU A 78 -6.28 -13.72 -4.79
C GLU A 78 -6.44 -12.43 -3.98
N ILE A 79 -5.63 -12.20 -2.93
CA ILE A 79 -5.73 -10.95 -2.16
C ILE A 79 -5.30 -9.73 -2.99
N MET A 80 -4.42 -9.90 -3.98
CA MET A 80 -4.00 -8.81 -4.87
C MET A 80 -5.09 -8.40 -5.86
N GLU A 81 -6.04 -9.27 -6.18
CA GLU A 81 -7.19 -8.94 -7.04
C GLU A 81 -8.19 -8.01 -6.30
N GLU A 82 -8.26 -8.13 -4.98
CA GLU A 82 -9.12 -7.30 -4.11
C GLU A 82 -8.40 -6.06 -3.56
N LEU A 83 -7.08 -5.94 -3.77
CA LEU A 83 -6.25 -4.88 -3.22
C LEU A 83 -6.71 -3.50 -3.72
N LYS A 84 -7.04 -2.63 -2.77
CA LYS A 84 -7.22 -1.19 -2.97
C LYS A 84 -6.13 -0.44 -2.23
N VAL A 85 -5.64 0.61 -2.87
CA VAL A 85 -4.56 1.44 -2.35
C VAL A 85 -5.07 2.86 -2.21
N TYR A 86 -4.94 3.42 -1.02
CA TYR A 86 -5.37 4.78 -0.71
C TYR A 86 -4.24 5.57 -0.08
N SER A 87 -4.29 6.88 -0.20
CA SER A 87 -3.44 7.82 0.51
C SER A 87 -4.22 9.06 0.90
N ASN A 88 -3.58 9.98 1.62
CA ASN A 88 -4.20 11.28 1.90
C ASN A 88 -4.59 12.07 0.64
N PHE A 89 -3.98 11.79 -0.53
CA PHE A 89 -4.43 12.40 -1.78
C PHE A 89 -5.89 12.04 -2.09
N ASP A 90 -6.26 10.78 -1.88
CA ASP A 90 -7.59 10.26 -2.18
C ASP A 90 -8.65 10.78 -1.20
N LEU A 91 -8.24 11.07 0.04
CA LEU A 91 -9.09 11.59 1.10
C LEU A 91 -9.24 13.12 1.08
N ALA A 92 -8.30 13.84 0.48
CA ALA A 92 -8.26 15.31 0.50
C ALA A 92 -9.16 15.99 -0.56
N ARG A 93 -10.14 15.26 -1.11
CA ARG A 93 -11.09 15.76 -2.11
C ARG A 93 -12.15 16.68 -1.51
#